data_AF-S9Q1Z1-F1
#
_entry.id   AF-S9Q1Z1-F1
#
_cell.length_a   1.000
_cell.length_b   1.000
_cell.length_c   1.000
_cell.angle_alpha   90.00
_cell.angle_beta   90.00
_cell.angle_gamma   90.00
#
_symmetry.space_group_name_H-M   'P 1'
#
loop_
_entity.id
_entity.type
_entity.pdbx_description
1 polymer ?
#
loop_
_entity_poly.entity_id
_entity_poly.type
_entity_poly.pdbx_seq_one_letter_code
_entity_poly.pdbx_strand_id
1 'polypeptide(L)'
;MGATNSNGTPNLQNQVEKWGLQLASRGIVALAVDSFTRRRLSMAPDADSALWQDQCSGKQYAGRVNPYTTRVLDAQAARAWLVTDSRINATRVGLLGWSHGAQAAMVEAAEKPTNTLFRTTVLFYPGCGSDLGFGTPGASTWRPHHELRFNIGTEDDFFFNCQSRATTAQSTYGSTPGSGHELVFIPYTDAEHGFDGESQTWPTSTTPCSTPDMCAMRDADLDSLAFLLSRL
;
A
#
# COMPACT_ATOMS: atom_id res chain seq x y z
N MET A 1 -14.67 -8.47 2.82
CA MET A 1 -13.65 -9.50 3.05
C MET A 1 -13.11 -9.34 4.47
N GLY A 2 -13.18 -10.39 5.29
CA GLY A 2 -12.60 -10.36 6.64
C GLY A 2 -11.09 -10.42 6.52
N ALA A 3 -10.37 -9.50 7.16
CA ALA A 3 -8.91 -9.50 7.20
C ALA A 3 -8.42 -10.57 8.20
N THR A 4 -8.76 -11.83 7.95
CA THR A 4 -8.35 -12.97 8.78
C THR A 4 -7.77 -14.05 7.90
N ASN A 5 -6.59 -14.55 8.29
CA ASN A 5 -5.95 -15.71 7.70
C ASN A 5 -6.86 -16.94 7.81
N SER A 6 -6.56 -17.99 7.03
CA SER A 6 -7.24 -19.30 7.11
C SER A 6 -7.21 -19.94 8.51
N ASN A 7 -6.25 -19.54 9.35
CA ASN A 7 -6.13 -19.95 10.75
C ASN A 7 -6.84 -19.02 11.77
N GLY A 8 -7.63 -18.05 11.31
CA GLY A 8 -8.41 -17.14 12.15
C GLY A 8 -7.64 -15.95 12.75
N THR A 9 -6.35 -15.76 12.42
CA THR A 9 -5.57 -14.61 12.89
C THR A 9 -5.75 -13.38 12.00
N PRO A 10 -5.68 -12.13 12.52
CA PRO A 10 -5.85 -10.93 11.69
C PRO A 10 -4.76 -10.79 10.62
N ASN A 11 -5.10 -10.91 9.33
CA ASN A 11 -4.16 -10.90 8.20
C ASN A 11 -3.34 -9.60 8.14
N LEU A 12 -4.00 -8.43 8.18
CA LEU A 12 -3.32 -7.14 8.03
C LEU A 12 -2.26 -6.88 9.10
N GLN A 13 -2.53 -7.22 10.35
CA GLN A 13 -1.57 -6.98 11.44
C GLN A 13 -0.32 -7.85 11.27
N ASN A 14 -0.50 -9.07 10.74
CA ASN A 14 0.61 -9.96 10.45
C ASN A 14 1.48 -9.44 9.29
N GLN A 15 0.89 -8.83 8.25
CA GLN A 15 1.68 -8.25 7.15
C GLN A 15 2.53 -7.06 7.62
N VAL A 16 1.94 -6.20 8.46
CA VAL A 16 2.63 -5.07 9.08
C VAL A 16 3.80 -5.56 9.94
N GLU A 17 3.60 -6.62 10.73
CA GLU A 17 4.66 -7.20 11.55
C GLU A 17 5.75 -7.88 10.70
N LYS A 18 5.37 -8.72 9.73
CA LYS A 18 6.28 -9.39 8.79
C LYS A 18 7.21 -8.38 8.10
N TRP A 19 6.63 -7.33 7.52
CA TRP A 19 7.39 -6.27 6.87
C TRP A 19 8.19 -5.41 7.86
N GLY A 20 7.61 -5.08 9.02
CA GLY A 20 8.30 -4.31 10.05
C GLY A 20 9.56 -5.00 10.56
N LEU A 21 9.47 -6.28 10.88
CA LEU A 21 10.62 -7.10 11.30
C LEU A 21 11.66 -7.24 10.19
N GLN A 22 11.23 -7.46 8.96
CA GLN A 22 12.16 -7.58 7.85
C GLN A 22 12.90 -6.28 7.57
N LEU A 23 12.20 -5.14 7.51
CA LEU A 23 12.83 -3.83 7.32
C LEU A 23 13.80 -3.52 8.46
N ALA A 24 13.42 -3.80 9.71
CA ALA A 24 14.28 -3.64 10.87
C ALA A 24 15.55 -4.50 10.77
N SER A 25 15.44 -5.74 10.27
CA SER A 25 16.60 -6.63 10.03
C SER A 25 17.61 -6.05 9.02
N ARG A 26 17.18 -5.11 8.18
CA ARG A 26 18.01 -4.39 7.20
C ARG A 26 18.47 -3.01 7.68
N GLY A 27 18.23 -2.67 8.95
CA GLY A 27 18.58 -1.37 9.51
C GLY A 27 17.63 -0.24 9.10
N ILE A 28 16.46 -0.55 8.55
CA ILE A 28 15.42 0.43 8.22
C ILE A 28 14.48 0.58 9.42
N VAL A 29 14.22 1.82 9.83
CA VAL A 29 13.16 2.12 10.79
C VAL A 29 11.82 2.12 10.06
N ALA A 30 10.95 1.18 10.43
CA ALA A 30 9.60 1.08 9.90
C ALA A 30 8.58 1.62 10.91
N LEU A 31 7.62 2.40 10.43
CA LEU A 31 6.50 2.91 11.23
C LEU A 31 5.18 2.37 10.66
N ALA A 32 4.48 1.57 11.44
CA ALA A 32 3.11 1.17 11.14
C ALA A 32 2.18 2.37 11.34
N VAL A 33 1.42 2.73 10.31
CA VAL A 33 0.48 3.86 10.36
C VAL A 33 -0.90 3.35 10.77
N ASP A 34 -1.34 3.77 11.95
CA ASP A 34 -2.65 3.40 12.49
C ASP A 34 -3.70 4.49 12.20
N SER A 35 -4.54 4.22 11.22
CA SER A 35 -5.69 5.07 10.87
C SER A 35 -6.95 4.78 11.69
N PHE A 36 -6.91 3.84 12.64
CA PHE A 36 -8.09 3.29 13.32
C PHE A 36 -8.17 3.69 14.81
N THR A 37 -7.16 3.34 15.63
CA THR A 37 -7.35 3.23 17.08
C THR A 37 -7.57 4.56 17.81
N ARG A 38 -7.20 5.69 17.21
CA ARG A 38 -7.31 7.03 17.82
C ARG A 38 -8.48 7.86 17.31
N ARG A 39 -9.27 7.37 16.35
CA ARG A 39 -10.41 8.10 15.77
C ARG A 39 -11.74 7.79 16.46
N ARG A 40 -11.69 7.37 17.73
CA ARG A 40 -12.88 7.19 18.57
C ARG A 40 -13.71 8.46 18.54
N LEU A 41 -14.96 8.35 18.11
CA LEU A 41 -15.91 9.46 18.19
C LEU A 41 -16.19 9.77 19.65
N SER A 42 -16.28 11.05 20.01
CA SER A 42 -16.58 11.49 21.38
C SER A 42 -17.88 10.89 21.96
N MET A 43 -18.80 10.48 21.09
CA MET A 43 -20.07 9.83 21.44
C MET A 43 -19.99 8.30 21.56
N ALA A 44 -18.87 7.66 21.19
CA ALA A 44 -18.73 6.21 21.25
C ALA A 44 -18.32 5.77 22.67
N PRO A 45 -19.03 4.80 23.29
CA PRO A 45 -18.67 4.27 24.60
C PRO A 45 -17.24 3.69 24.61
N ASP A 46 -16.49 3.92 25.69
CA ASP A 46 -15.15 3.31 25.88
C ASP A 46 -15.20 1.80 25.98
N ALA A 47 -16.32 1.26 26.49
CA ALA A 47 -16.48 -0.16 26.79
C ALA A 47 -16.64 -1.06 25.55
N ASP A 48 -16.77 -0.48 24.36
CA ASP A 48 -16.98 -1.27 23.14
C ASP A 48 -16.16 -0.74 21.97
N SER A 49 -14.88 -1.13 21.94
CA SER A 49 -13.95 -0.74 20.88
C SER A 49 -14.31 -1.30 19.51
N ALA A 50 -15.01 -2.43 19.46
CA ALA A 50 -15.43 -3.06 18.20
C ALA A 50 -16.36 -2.14 17.39
N LEU A 51 -17.19 -1.36 18.09
CA LEU A 51 -18.13 -0.41 17.50
C LEU A 51 -17.46 0.71 16.70
N TRP A 52 -16.37 1.27 17.20
CA TRP A 52 -15.66 2.37 16.52
C TRP A 52 -14.41 1.94 15.76
N GLN A 53 -14.08 0.64 15.75
CA GLN A 53 -12.97 0.08 14.96
C GLN A 53 -13.39 -0.50 13.60
N ASP A 54 -14.69 -0.71 13.31
CA ASP A 54 -15.18 -1.10 11.98
C ASP A 54 -15.23 0.07 10.98
N GLN A 55 -14.06 0.67 10.74
CA GLN A 55 -13.91 1.79 9.83
C GLN A 55 -13.68 1.35 8.37
N CYS A 56 -13.71 0.05 8.10
CA CYS A 56 -13.68 -0.51 6.75
C CYS A 56 -15.09 -0.56 6.14
N SER A 57 -16.09 -1.03 6.90
CA SER A 57 -17.47 -1.13 6.42
C SER A 57 -18.25 0.18 6.63
N GLY A 58 -17.90 0.96 7.66
CA GLY A 58 -18.64 2.15 8.07
C GLY A 58 -20.04 1.86 8.60
N LYS A 59 -20.39 0.58 8.84
CA LYS A 59 -21.68 0.18 9.39
C LYS A 59 -21.64 0.37 10.90
N GLN A 60 -22.18 1.51 11.35
CA GLN A 60 -22.74 1.81 12.69
C GLN A 60 -22.22 3.14 13.27
N TYR A 61 -20.97 3.53 13.01
CA TYR A 61 -20.41 4.83 13.43
C TYR A 61 -19.87 5.63 12.24
N ALA A 62 -20.12 6.94 12.28
CA ALA A 62 -20.12 7.84 11.13
C ALA A 62 -18.72 8.22 10.60
N GLY A 63 -18.02 7.28 9.98
CA GLY A 63 -17.04 7.66 8.97
C GLY A 63 -16.03 6.59 8.61
N ARG A 64 -16.35 5.78 7.58
CA ARG A 64 -15.33 5.01 6.85
C ARG A 64 -14.13 5.90 6.60
N VAL A 65 -12.96 5.53 7.14
CA VAL A 65 -11.75 6.33 6.97
C VAL A 65 -11.42 6.32 5.49
N ASN A 66 -11.61 7.48 4.85
CA ASN A 66 -11.51 7.59 3.41
C ASN A 66 -10.07 7.25 2.96
N PRO A 67 -9.88 6.21 2.14
CA PRO A 67 -8.57 5.79 1.70
C PRO A 67 -7.88 6.81 0.77
N TYR A 68 -8.66 7.65 0.09
CA TYR A 68 -8.16 8.63 -0.88
C TYR A 68 -7.89 10.01 -0.29
N THR A 69 -8.32 10.27 0.96
CA THR A 69 -8.10 11.56 1.63
C THR A 69 -7.54 11.38 3.04
N THR A 70 -8.33 10.86 3.97
CA THR A 70 -7.95 10.77 5.39
C THR A 70 -6.70 9.91 5.60
N ARG A 71 -6.62 8.74 4.95
CA ARG A 71 -5.43 7.88 5.06
C ARG A 71 -4.18 8.50 4.43
N VAL A 72 -4.34 9.35 3.42
CA VAL A 72 -3.24 10.09 2.81
C VAL A 72 -2.65 11.06 3.84
N LEU A 73 -3.50 11.81 4.55
CA LEU A 73 -3.07 12.71 5.63
C LEU A 73 -2.44 11.95 6.80
N ASP A 74 -2.92 10.75 7.12
CA ASP A 74 -2.31 9.89 8.15
C ASP A 74 -0.89 9.48 7.77
N ALA A 75 -0.66 9.07 6.52
CA ALA A 75 0.68 8.75 6.02
C ALA A 75 1.62 9.96 6.08
N GLN A 76 1.13 11.15 5.70
CA GLN A 76 1.91 12.39 5.76
C GLN A 76 2.26 12.78 7.21
N ALA A 77 1.31 12.68 8.14
CA ALA A 77 1.53 12.95 9.56
C ALA A 77 2.50 11.94 10.19
N ALA A 78 2.37 10.66 9.85
CA ALA A 78 3.28 9.61 10.28
C ALA A 78 4.71 9.87 9.81
N ARG A 79 4.89 10.25 8.54
CA ARG A 79 6.20 10.68 8.04
C ARG A 79 6.72 11.89 8.81
N ALA A 80 5.90 12.92 9.00
CA ALA A 80 6.30 14.14 9.69
C ALA A 80 6.80 13.85 11.12
N TRP A 81 6.16 12.91 11.81
CA TRP A 81 6.63 12.41 13.11
C TRP A 81 7.92 11.58 12.98
N LEU A 82 7.98 10.65 12.02
CA LEU A 82 9.12 9.75 11.83
C LEU A 82 10.42 10.52 11.60
N VAL A 83 10.39 11.58 10.79
CA VAL A 83 11.58 12.39 10.47
C VAL A 83 12.02 13.34 11.59
N THR A 84 11.30 13.38 12.73
CA THR A 84 11.77 14.08 13.94
C THR A 84 12.86 13.31 14.67
N ASP A 85 12.95 12.00 14.45
CA ASP A 85 14.02 11.18 15.01
C ASP A 85 15.32 11.45 14.24
N SER A 86 16.37 11.87 14.96
CA SER A 86 17.66 12.26 14.38
C SER A 86 18.38 11.13 13.65
N ARG A 87 17.95 9.87 13.82
CA ARG A 87 18.49 8.70 13.11
C ARG A 87 17.91 8.58 11.69
N ILE A 88 16.84 9.30 11.38
CA ILE A 88 16.12 9.20 10.11
C ILE A 88 16.62 10.27 9.14
N ASN A 89 17.06 9.83 7.96
CA ASN A 89 17.29 10.75 6.86
C ASN A 89 15.94 11.09 6.19
N ALA A 90 15.48 12.33 6.36
CA ALA A 90 14.20 12.80 5.82
C ALA A 90 14.08 12.71 4.28
N THR A 91 15.19 12.60 3.55
CA THR A 91 15.19 12.41 2.08
C THR A 91 15.19 10.93 1.67
N ARG A 92 15.23 9.99 2.62
CA ARG A 92 15.26 8.53 2.39
C ARG A 92 14.10 7.86 3.13
N VAL A 93 12.89 8.35 2.90
CA VAL A 93 11.65 7.76 3.45
C VAL A 93 10.81 7.20 2.32
N GLY A 94 10.48 5.91 2.40
CA GLY A 94 9.57 5.24 1.46
C GLY A 94 8.17 5.08 2.05
N LEU A 95 7.20 4.82 1.19
CA LEU A 95 5.83 4.49 1.58
C LEU A 95 5.45 3.11 1.02
N LEU A 96 4.77 2.30 1.83
CA LEU A 96 4.28 1.00 1.41
C LEU A 96 2.86 0.82 1.96
N GLY A 97 1.97 0.24 1.15
CA GLY A 97 0.62 -0.03 1.59
C GLY A 97 -0.06 -1.16 0.81
N TRP A 98 -1.15 -1.66 1.39
CA TRP A 98 -1.99 -2.75 0.88
C TRP A 98 -3.44 -2.31 0.76
N SER A 99 -4.16 -2.72 -0.28
CA SER A 99 -5.59 -2.43 -0.50
C SER A 99 -5.91 -0.94 -0.25
N HIS A 100 -6.71 -0.61 0.77
CA HIS A 100 -6.99 0.77 1.16
C HIS A 100 -5.75 1.61 1.57
N GLY A 101 -4.73 0.98 2.16
CA GLY A 101 -3.43 1.61 2.39
C GLY A 101 -2.67 1.88 1.09
N ALA A 102 -2.75 0.95 0.13
CA ALA A 102 -2.18 1.14 -1.21
C ALA A 102 -2.92 2.24 -1.98
N GLN A 103 -4.23 2.40 -1.81
CA GLN A 103 -4.99 3.54 -2.36
C GLN A 103 -4.46 4.87 -1.84
N ALA A 104 -4.23 4.97 -0.53
CA ALA A 104 -3.65 6.17 0.08
C ALA A 104 -2.24 6.44 -0.46
N ALA A 105 -1.42 5.39 -0.54
CA ALA A 105 -0.07 5.48 -1.09
C ALA A 105 -0.06 5.83 -2.58
N MET A 106 -1.05 5.38 -3.35
CA MET A 106 -1.22 5.72 -4.77
C MET A 106 -1.60 7.19 -4.95
N VAL A 107 -2.51 7.72 -4.12
CA VAL A 107 -2.81 9.16 -4.11
C VAL A 107 -1.59 9.96 -3.68
N GLU A 108 -0.85 9.48 -2.69
CA GLU A 108 0.36 10.16 -2.20
C GLU A 108 1.48 10.16 -3.24
N ALA A 109 1.67 9.06 -3.98
CA ALA A 109 2.68 8.96 -5.03
C ALA A 109 2.35 9.77 -6.29
N ALA A 110 1.13 10.28 -6.44
CA ALA A 110 0.72 11.03 -7.63
C ALA A 110 1.54 12.32 -7.80
N GLU A 111 1.86 12.67 -9.04
CA GLU A 111 2.48 13.96 -9.35
C GLU A 111 1.56 15.12 -8.97
N LYS A 112 2.04 15.99 -8.06
CA LYS A 112 1.35 17.20 -7.57
C LYS A 112 2.37 18.34 -7.51
N PRO A 113 1.93 19.62 -7.51
CA PRO A 113 2.83 20.77 -7.47
C PRO A 113 3.85 20.78 -6.32
N THR A 114 3.57 20.11 -5.20
CA THR A 114 4.40 20.11 -3.98
C THR A 114 4.76 18.72 -3.46
N ASN A 115 4.67 17.67 -4.29
CA ASN A 115 4.94 16.32 -3.82
C ASN A 115 6.45 16.06 -3.67
N THR A 116 6.97 15.95 -2.44
CA THR A 116 8.39 15.62 -2.18
C THR A 116 8.57 14.77 -0.90
N LEU A 117 7.45 14.28 -0.34
CA LEU A 117 7.49 13.66 0.98
C LEU A 117 8.17 12.29 0.91
N PHE A 118 7.71 11.42 0.02
CA PHE A 118 8.26 10.07 -0.09
C PHE A 118 9.21 9.99 -1.28
N ARG A 119 10.31 9.24 -1.11
CA ARG A 119 11.30 9.01 -2.16
C ARG A 119 10.87 7.92 -3.12
N THR A 120 10.10 6.96 -2.64
CA THR A 120 9.61 5.83 -3.43
C THR A 120 8.39 5.20 -2.78
N THR A 121 7.60 4.47 -3.55
CA THR A 121 6.39 3.81 -3.07
C THR A 121 6.28 2.36 -3.54
N VAL A 122 5.72 1.50 -2.69
CA VAL A 122 5.28 0.15 -3.04
C VAL A 122 3.78 0.03 -2.81
N LEU A 123 3.07 -0.46 -3.81
CA LEU A 123 1.63 -0.67 -3.79
C LEU A 123 1.33 -2.16 -3.89
N PHE A 124 0.54 -2.68 -2.95
CA PHE A 124 -0.05 -4.00 -3.04
C PHE A 124 -1.56 -3.86 -3.26
N TYR A 125 -2.02 -4.32 -4.43
CA TYR A 125 -3.43 -4.47 -4.82
C TYR A 125 -4.32 -3.26 -4.47
N PRO A 126 -3.95 -2.01 -4.84
CA PRO A 126 -4.82 -0.86 -4.60
C PRO A 126 -6.11 -0.99 -5.41
N GLY A 127 -7.22 -0.43 -4.90
CA GLY A 127 -8.35 -0.15 -5.78
C GLY A 127 -8.06 1.05 -6.69
N CYS A 128 -8.37 0.93 -7.97
CA CYS A 128 -8.02 1.93 -9.00
C CYS A 128 -9.23 2.58 -9.70
N GLY A 129 -10.40 2.58 -9.04
CA GLY A 129 -11.63 3.17 -9.58
C GLY A 129 -11.59 4.71 -9.69
N SER A 130 -12.72 5.32 -10.06
CA SER A 130 -12.87 6.77 -10.21
C SER A 130 -12.64 7.56 -8.91
N ASP A 131 -12.93 6.94 -7.75
CA ASP A 131 -12.83 7.58 -6.44
C ASP A 131 -11.40 7.99 -6.06
N LEU A 132 -10.38 7.51 -6.79
CA LEU A 132 -8.98 7.93 -6.65
C LEU A 132 -8.79 9.45 -6.86
N GLY A 133 -9.68 10.11 -7.61
CA GLY A 133 -9.64 11.57 -7.79
C GLY A 133 -8.76 12.07 -8.95
N PHE A 134 -8.37 11.18 -9.88
CA PHE A 134 -7.52 11.50 -11.03
C PHE A 134 -8.18 11.07 -12.36
N GLY A 135 -9.45 11.42 -12.54
CA GLY A 135 -10.26 10.99 -13.68
C GLY A 135 -10.63 9.50 -13.62
N THR A 136 -11.36 9.02 -14.63
CA THR A 136 -11.72 7.61 -14.78
C THR A 136 -10.56 6.79 -15.34
N PRO A 137 -10.55 5.46 -15.13
CA PRO A 137 -9.69 4.57 -15.92
C PRO A 137 -9.86 4.87 -17.44
N GLY A 138 -8.75 4.94 -18.17
CA GLY A 138 -8.71 5.28 -19.61
C GLY A 138 -8.62 6.77 -19.95
N ALA A 139 -9.02 7.66 -19.04
CA ALA A 139 -8.84 9.12 -19.15
C ALA A 139 -8.13 9.68 -17.90
N SER A 140 -7.26 8.85 -17.32
CA SER A 140 -6.60 9.12 -16.05
C SER A 140 -5.56 10.24 -16.20
N THR A 141 -5.53 11.14 -15.22
CA THR A 141 -4.43 12.12 -15.06
C THR A 141 -3.40 11.68 -14.03
N TRP A 142 -3.64 10.53 -13.38
CA TRP A 142 -2.70 9.95 -12.44
C TRP A 142 -1.43 9.49 -13.16
N ARG A 143 -0.30 9.87 -12.58
CA ARG A 143 1.05 9.45 -12.92
C ARG A 143 1.91 9.61 -11.67
N PRO A 144 2.90 8.75 -11.44
CA PRO A 144 3.76 8.83 -10.27
C PRO A 144 4.67 10.06 -10.31
N HIS A 145 5.00 10.63 -9.15
CA HIS A 145 6.01 11.67 -9.00
C HIS A 145 7.45 11.10 -8.92
N HIS A 146 7.56 9.86 -8.45
CA HIS A 146 8.83 9.17 -8.19
C HIS A 146 8.68 7.70 -8.57
N GLU A 147 9.80 6.97 -8.63
CA GLU A 147 9.78 5.55 -8.95
C GLU A 147 8.92 4.75 -7.95
N LEU A 148 8.14 3.78 -8.45
CA LEU A 148 7.31 2.91 -7.60
C LEU A 148 7.15 1.49 -8.15
N ARG A 149 6.78 0.57 -7.25
CA ARG A 149 6.34 -0.80 -7.57
C ARG A 149 4.85 -0.94 -7.38
N PHE A 150 4.19 -1.57 -8.34
CA PHE A 150 2.75 -1.77 -8.34
C PHE A 150 2.46 -3.25 -8.52
N ASN A 151 2.14 -3.92 -7.42
CA ASN A 151 1.85 -5.35 -7.35
C ASN A 151 0.33 -5.57 -7.36
N ILE A 152 -0.19 -6.41 -8.26
CA ILE A 152 -1.64 -6.73 -8.29
C ILE A 152 -1.89 -8.12 -8.87
N GLY A 153 -2.86 -8.84 -8.32
CA GLY A 153 -3.31 -10.12 -8.87
C GLY A 153 -4.22 -9.95 -10.08
N THR A 154 -4.19 -10.88 -11.05
CA THR A 154 -5.06 -10.78 -12.24
C THR A 154 -6.51 -11.12 -11.96
N GLU A 155 -6.80 -11.83 -10.86
CA GLU A 155 -8.16 -12.14 -10.40
C GLU A 155 -8.71 -11.07 -9.44
N ASP A 156 -7.98 -9.98 -9.23
CA ASP A 156 -8.46 -8.82 -8.50
C ASP A 156 -9.52 -8.07 -9.31
N ASP A 157 -10.69 -7.81 -8.72
CA ASP A 157 -11.78 -7.03 -9.32
C ASP A 157 -11.32 -5.63 -9.81
N PHE A 158 -10.25 -5.08 -9.24
CA PHE A 158 -9.68 -3.80 -9.64
C PHE A 158 -8.60 -3.90 -10.73
N PHE A 159 -8.19 -5.11 -11.11
CA PHE A 159 -7.08 -5.37 -12.04
C PHE A 159 -7.15 -4.52 -13.31
N PHE A 160 -8.26 -4.58 -14.05
CA PHE A 160 -8.40 -3.86 -15.32
C PHE A 160 -8.38 -2.34 -15.14
N ASN A 161 -8.96 -1.83 -14.05
CA ASN A 161 -8.89 -0.40 -13.73
C ASN A 161 -7.45 0.03 -13.45
N CYS A 162 -6.71 -0.77 -12.70
CA CYS A 162 -5.31 -0.51 -12.38
C CYS A 162 -4.42 -0.60 -13.62
N GLN A 163 -4.61 -1.64 -14.45
CA GLN A 163 -3.89 -1.80 -15.71
C GLN A 163 -4.13 -0.63 -16.66
N SER A 164 -5.37 -0.14 -16.75
CA SER A 164 -5.72 1.03 -17.58
C SER A 164 -4.99 2.29 -17.11
N ARG A 165 -4.94 2.54 -15.79
CA ARG A 165 -4.19 3.68 -15.22
C ARG A 165 -2.69 3.53 -15.42
N ALA A 166 -2.13 2.35 -15.18
CA ALA A 166 -0.71 2.05 -15.39
C ALA A 166 -0.30 2.28 -16.85
N THR A 167 -1.11 1.76 -17.78
CA THR A 167 -0.92 1.97 -19.23
C THR A 167 -0.94 3.46 -19.57
N THR A 168 -1.87 4.24 -18.99
CA THR A 168 -1.93 5.69 -19.22
C THR A 168 -0.69 6.40 -18.67
N ALA A 169 -0.27 6.08 -17.43
CA ALA A 169 0.95 6.60 -16.81
C ALA A 169 2.21 6.34 -17.66
N GLN A 170 2.34 5.14 -18.22
CA GLN A 170 3.49 4.75 -19.04
C GLN A 170 3.43 5.35 -20.44
N SER A 171 2.31 5.19 -21.15
CA SER A 171 2.18 5.57 -22.58
C SER A 171 1.96 7.05 -22.82
N THR A 172 1.24 7.74 -21.91
CA THR A 172 0.90 9.17 -22.06
C THR A 172 1.85 10.06 -21.29
N TYR A 173 2.23 9.65 -20.07
CA TYR A 173 3.04 10.47 -19.17
C TYR A 173 4.50 9.99 -19.04
N GLY A 174 4.90 8.98 -19.80
CA GLY A 174 6.29 8.56 -19.88
C GLY A 174 6.85 7.97 -18.58
N SER A 175 6.03 7.31 -17.76
CA SER A 175 6.45 6.61 -16.53
C SER A 175 7.17 5.29 -16.82
N THR A 176 8.16 5.35 -17.71
CA THR A 176 8.89 4.21 -18.28
C THR A 176 10.24 4.01 -17.57
N PRO A 177 10.96 2.90 -17.83
CA PRO A 177 12.24 2.63 -17.18
C PRO A 177 13.26 3.75 -17.33
N GLY A 178 13.86 4.15 -16.20
CA GLY A 178 14.86 5.22 -16.14
C GLY A 178 14.31 6.66 -16.19
N SER A 179 12.99 6.87 -16.20
CA SER A 179 12.39 8.21 -16.26
C SER A 179 12.54 9.07 -14.99
N GLY A 180 12.99 8.49 -13.88
CA GLY A 180 12.99 9.13 -12.56
C GLY A 180 11.62 9.09 -11.85
N HIS A 181 10.57 8.76 -12.59
CA HIS A 181 9.21 8.47 -12.11
C HIS A 181 8.71 7.14 -12.69
N GLU A 182 9.60 6.14 -12.75
CA GLU A 182 9.30 4.82 -13.30
C GLU A 182 8.11 4.17 -12.57
N LEU A 183 7.12 3.72 -13.36
CA LEU A 183 6.07 2.82 -12.89
C LEU A 183 6.37 1.41 -13.37
N VAL A 184 6.70 0.51 -12.45
CA VAL A 184 6.74 -0.94 -12.74
C VAL A 184 5.44 -1.57 -12.28
N PHE A 185 4.58 -1.91 -13.24
CA PHE A 185 3.31 -2.61 -13.03
C PHE A 185 3.53 -4.12 -13.15
N ILE A 186 3.26 -4.85 -12.07
CA ILE A 186 3.55 -6.25 -11.91
C ILE A 186 2.23 -7.02 -11.69
N PRO A 187 1.67 -7.59 -12.78
CA PRO A 187 0.51 -8.46 -12.68
C PRO A 187 0.94 -9.87 -12.25
N TYR A 188 0.29 -10.42 -11.24
CA TYR A 188 0.48 -11.80 -10.79
C TYR A 188 -0.68 -12.65 -11.28
N THR A 189 -0.39 -13.53 -12.24
CA THR A 189 -1.36 -14.43 -12.87
C THR A 189 -2.06 -15.30 -11.82
N ASP A 190 -3.38 -15.40 -11.92
CA ASP A 190 -4.28 -16.20 -11.09
C ASP A 190 -4.31 -15.82 -9.60
N ALA A 191 -3.65 -14.71 -9.21
CA ALA A 191 -3.63 -14.23 -7.83
C ALA A 191 -4.81 -13.30 -7.53
N GLU A 192 -5.29 -13.33 -6.29
CA GLU A 192 -6.45 -12.57 -5.81
C GLU A 192 -6.06 -11.22 -5.16
N HIS A 193 -7.06 -10.42 -4.77
CA HIS A 193 -6.88 -9.10 -4.12
C HIS A 193 -6.09 -9.16 -2.79
N GLY A 194 -6.04 -10.31 -2.13
CA GLY A 194 -5.39 -10.47 -0.82
C GLY A 194 -4.26 -11.49 -0.85
N PHE A 195 -3.56 -11.61 -1.98
CA PHE A 195 -2.62 -12.70 -2.24
C PHE A 195 -1.51 -12.86 -1.19
N ASP A 196 -1.20 -11.81 -0.42
CA ASP A 196 -0.20 -11.85 0.64
C ASP A 196 -0.68 -12.51 1.94
N GLY A 197 -1.95 -12.90 2.02
CA GLY A 197 -2.54 -13.62 3.15
C GLY A 197 -2.07 -15.06 3.36
N GLU A 198 -1.21 -15.58 2.49
CA GLU A 198 -0.81 -16.99 2.48
C GLU A 198 0.22 -17.34 3.57
N SER A 199 1.10 -16.41 3.96
CA SER A 199 2.13 -16.66 4.98
C SER A 199 2.54 -15.40 5.74
N GLN A 200 2.79 -15.59 7.03
CA GLN A 200 3.32 -14.58 7.94
C GLN A 200 4.86 -14.58 8.00
N THR A 201 5.50 -15.61 7.46
CA THR A 201 6.96 -15.74 7.48
C THR A 201 7.54 -15.08 6.25
N TRP A 202 8.63 -14.33 6.43
CA TRP A 202 9.34 -13.74 5.29
C TRP A 202 9.84 -14.84 4.33
N PRO A 203 9.61 -14.72 3.01
CA PRO A 203 10.09 -15.69 2.03
C PRO A 203 11.63 -15.71 1.97
N THR A 204 12.24 -16.90 2.02
CA THR A 204 13.71 -17.07 2.01
C THR A 204 14.26 -17.62 0.70
N SER A 205 13.41 -18.13 -0.18
CA SER A 205 13.78 -18.62 -1.51
C SER A 205 12.70 -18.29 -2.54
N THR A 206 13.08 -18.25 -3.82
CA THR A 206 12.16 -18.08 -4.97
C THR A 206 11.49 -19.39 -5.39
N THR A 207 11.76 -20.52 -4.72
CA THR A 207 11.12 -21.82 -4.96
C THR A 207 11.13 -22.68 -3.70
N PRO A 208 10.13 -23.55 -3.51
CA PRO A 208 8.89 -23.70 -4.27
C PRO A 208 7.77 -22.76 -3.79
N CYS A 209 6.86 -22.38 -4.68
CA CYS A 209 5.50 -21.91 -4.33
C CYS A 209 4.51 -22.89 -4.96
N SER A 210 3.35 -23.09 -4.35
CA SER A 210 2.36 -24.10 -4.79
C SER A 210 0.99 -23.54 -5.14
N THR A 211 0.68 -22.29 -4.81
CA THR A 211 -0.55 -21.59 -5.18
C THR A 211 -0.19 -20.26 -5.86
N PRO A 212 -1.03 -19.76 -6.79
CA PRO A 212 -0.82 -18.44 -7.40
C PRO A 212 -0.58 -17.34 -6.38
N ASP A 213 -1.39 -17.29 -5.31
CA ASP A 213 -1.24 -16.30 -4.24
C ASP A 213 0.09 -16.44 -3.49
N MET A 214 0.54 -17.66 -3.17
CA MET A 214 1.85 -17.84 -2.52
C MET A 214 2.99 -17.40 -3.42
N CYS A 215 2.89 -17.66 -4.72
CA CYS A 215 3.88 -17.19 -5.70
C CYS A 215 3.88 -15.66 -5.75
N ALA A 216 2.69 -15.05 -5.86
CA ALA A 216 2.51 -13.60 -5.89
C ALA A 216 3.05 -12.92 -4.64
N MET A 217 2.69 -13.41 -3.45
CA MET A 217 3.20 -12.92 -2.17
C MET A 217 4.72 -12.97 -2.12
N ARG A 218 5.30 -14.13 -2.43
CA ARG A 218 6.75 -14.34 -2.38
C ARG A 218 7.48 -13.37 -3.31
N ASP A 219 7.05 -13.32 -4.56
CA ASP A 219 7.71 -12.52 -5.59
C ASP A 219 7.55 -11.02 -5.33
N ALA A 220 6.35 -10.60 -4.92
CA ALA A 220 6.07 -9.22 -4.56
C ALA A 220 6.86 -8.78 -3.31
N ASP A 221 6.95 -9.62 -2.27
CA ASP A 221 7.72 -9.33 -1.05
C ASP A 221 9.22 -9.18 -1.36
N LEU A 222 9.78 -10.11 -2.13
CA LEU A 222 11.20 -10.11 -2.48
C LEU A 222 11.58 -8.93 -3.40
N ASP A 223 10.83 -8.70 -4.48
CA ASP A 223 11.09 -7.58 -5.40
C ASP A 223 10.91 -6.24 -4.69
N SER A 224 9.81 -6.08 -3.95
CA SER A 224 9.51 -4.81 -3.26
C SER A 224 10.53 -4.49 -2.19
N LEU A 225 11.05 -5.48 -1.44
CA LEU A 225 12.12 -5.24 -0.48
C LEU A 225 13.41 -4.83 -1.19
N ALA A 226 13.80 -5.54 -2.26
CA ALA A 226 14.99 -5.20 -3.03
C ALA A 226 14.89 -3.78 -3.61
N PHE A 227 13.71 -3.43 -4.13
CA PHE A 227 13.41 -2.10 -4.64
C PHE A 227 13.56 -1.03 -3.56
N LEU A 228 12.89 -1.19 -2.40
CA LEU A 228 13.01 -0.25 -1.29
C LEU A 228 14.46 -0.07 -0.85
N LEU A 229 15.22 -1.15 -0.67
CA LEU A 229 16.63 -1.10 -0.27
C LEU A 229 17.52 -0.39 -1.29
N SER A 230 17.15 -0.41 -2.57
CA SER A 230 17.92 0.29 -3.61
C SER A 230 17.65 1.80 -3.68
N ARG A 231 16.58 2.27 -3.03
CA ARG A 231 16.12 3.67 -3.09
C ARG A 231 16.23 4.38 -1.74
N LEU A 232 16.08 3.64 -0.64
CA LEU A 232 16.21 4.10 0.74
C LEU A 232 17.59 3.89 1.28
#